data_AF-A0A8X9A3T0-F1
#
_entry.id   AF-A0A8X9A3T0-F1
#
_cell.length_a   1.000
_cell.length_b   1.000
_cell.length_c   1.000
_cell.angle_alpha   90.00
_cell.angle_beta   90.00
_cell.angle_gamma   90.00
#
_symmetry.space_group_name_H-M   'P 1'
#
loop_
_entity.id
_entity.type
_entity.pdbx_description
1 polymer ?
#
loop_
_entity_poly.entity_id
_entity_poly.type
_entity_poly.pdbx_seq_one_letter_code
_entity_poly.pdbx_strand_id
1 'polypeptide(L)'
;MLWRHPENVRLEEVKVVHYCAAGSKPWRYTGQEKNMDGQDIKMLVDKWWDIYNDETLDYKGEGEGDLAAAEKLIPLGGVVVRYVPAPSAA
;
A
#
# COMPACT_ATOMS: atom_id res chain seq x y z
N MET A 1 1.42 -6.32 17.39
CA MET A 1 0.18 -7.12 17.57
C MET A 1 0.36 -8.54 17.06
N LEU A 2 1.02 -8.79 15.92
CA LEU A 2 1.38 -10.16 15.52
C LEU A 2 2.41 -10.82 16.46
N TRP A 3 3.52 -10.14 16.69
CA TRP A 3 4.66 -10.65 17.48
C TRP A 3 4.46 -10.85 19.00
N ARG A 4 3.33 -10.38 19.55
CA ARG A 4 3.05 -10.32 20.99
C ARG A 4 2.01 -11.37 21.37
N HIS A 5 1.14 -11.67 20.42
CA HIS A 5 0.04 -12.61 20.55
C HIS A 5 -0.15 -13.39 19.25
N PRO A 6 0.88 -14.15 18.80
CA PRO A 6 0.79 -14.92 17.56
C PRO A 6 -0.36 -15.94 17.59
N GLU A 7 -0.73 -16.43 18.77
CA GLU A 7 -1.87 -17.35 18.99
C GLU A 7 -3.23 -16.74 18.60
N ASN A 8 -3.33 -15.41 18.59
CA ASN A 8 -4.57 -14.69 18.30
C ASN A 8 -4.70 -14.30 16.83
N VAL A 9 -3.74 -14.66 15.98
CA VAL A 9 -3.75 -14.31 14.55
C VAL A 9 -3.59 -15.56 13.70
N ARG A 10 -4.65 -15.90 12.97
CA ARG A 10 -4.61 -16.91 11.90
C ARG A 10 -4.23 -16.24 10.59
N LEU A 11 -2.95 -16.31 10.21
CA LEU A 11 -2.36 -15.56 9.09
C LEU A 11 -3.05 -15.83 7.75
N GLU A 12 -3.63 -17.01 7.57
CA GLU A 12 -4.33 -17.44 6.36
C GLU A 12 -5.70 -16.76 6.20
N GLU A 13 -6.28 -16.25 7.28
CA GLU A 13 -7.59 -15.59 7.30
C GLU A 13 -7.49 -14.06 7.29
N VAL A 14 -6.27 -13.51 7.38
CA VAL A 14 -6.03 -12.07 7.43
C VAL A 14 -6.33 -11.44 6.07
N LYS A 15 -7.11 -10.35 6.10
CA LYS A 15 -7.47 -9.58 4.90
C LYS A 15 -6.63 -8.32 4.70
N VAL A 16 -6.15 -7.73 5.80
CA VAL A 16 -5.44 -6.44 5.80
C VAL A 16 -4.26 -6.52 6.76
N VAL A 17 -3.11 -6.01 6.31
CA VAL A 17 -1.89 -5.90 7.13
C VAL A 17 -1.54 -4.43 7.28
N HIS A 18 -1.31 -4.00 8.53
CA HIS A 18 -0.87 -2.64 8.83
C HIS A 18 0.58 -2.64 9.33
N TYR A 19 1.50 -2.14 8.51
CA TYR A 19 2.93 -2.06 8.79
C TYR A 19 3.31 -0.82 9.61
N CYS A 20 2.97 -0.84 10.91
CA CYS A 20 3.14 0.31 11.80
C CYS A 20 4.52 0.37 12.49
N ALA A 21 5.19 -0.78 12.68
CA ALA A 21 6.42 -0.84 13.45
C ALA A 21 7.64 -0.34 12.64
N ALA A 22 8.67 0.17 13.34
CA ALA A 22 9.95 0.44 12.70
C ALA A 22 10.51 -0.84 12.05
N GLY A 23 11.08 -0.72 10.86
CA GLY A 23 11.55 -1.86 10.06
C GLY A 23 10.45 -2.65 9.32
N SER A 24 9.18 -2.49 9.70
CA SER A 24 8.09 -3.31 9.13
C SER A 24 7.61 -2.89 7.74
N LYS A 25 8.00 -1.71 7.25
CA LYS A 25 7.60 -1.23 5.92
C LYS A 25 8.27 -2.10 4.84
N PRO A 26 7.52 -2.86 4.02
CA PRO A 26 8.11 -3.85 3.09
C PRO A 26 9.15 -3.27 2.12
N TRP A 27 8.89 -2.07 1.60
CA TRP A 27 9.80 -1.35 0.70
C TRP A 27 11.09 -0.82 1.35
N ARG A 28 11.25 -0.98 2.67
CA ARG A 28 12.47 -0.66 3.42
C ARG A 28 12.85 -1.78 4.39
N TYR A 29 12.38 -2.99 4.15
CA TYR A 29 12.61 -4.10 5.05
C TYR A 29 14.08 -4.52 5.03
N THR A 30 14.73 -4.47 6.19
CA THR A 30 16.12 -4.93 6.36
C THR A 30 16.22 -6.22 7.16
N GLY A 31 15.20 -6.54 7.96
CA GLY A 31 15.17 -7.68 8.88
C GLY A 31 16.02 -7.50 10.14
N GLN A 32 16.64 -6.34 10.35
CA GLN A 32 17.55 -6.10 11.47
C GLN A 32 16.84 -5.52 12.70
N GLU A 33 15.69 -4.89 12.50
CA GLU A 33 14.93 -4.29 13.58
C GLU A 33 14.30 -5.36 14.46
N LYS A 34 13.94 -4.96 15.69
CA LYS A 34 13.42 -5.88 16.71
C LYS A 34 12.27 -6.73 16.15
N ASN A 35 12.40 -8.06 16.28
CA ASN A 35 11.41 -9.07 15.91
C ASN A 35 10.97 -9.00 14.42
N MET A 36 11.78 -8.39 13.54
CA MET A 36 11.58 -8.43 12.10
C MET A 36 12.11 -9.74 11.49
N ASP A 37 12.92 -10.51 12.22
CA ASP A 37 13.51 -11.77 11.80
C ASP A 37 12.51 -12.95 11.71
N GLY A 38 11.28 -12.74 12.19
CA GLY A 38 10.18 -13.73 12.19
C GLY A 38 9.80 -14.22 10.79
N GLN A 39 9.47 -15.51 10.68
CA GLN A 39 9.08 -16.14 9.42
C GLN A 39 7.74 -15.62 8.87
N ASP A 40 6.81 -15.31 9.77
CA ASP A 40 5.55 -14.66 9.48
C ASP A 40 5.76 -13.27 8.85
N ILE A 41 6.67 -12.47 9.40
CA ILE A 41 7.02 -11.15 8.85
C ILE A 41 7.63 -11.29 7.46
N LYS A 42 8.61 -12.20 7.29
CA LYS A 42 9.24 -12.45 5.98
C LYS A 42 8.20 -12.85 4.92
N MET A 43 7.31 -13.78 5.25
CA MET A 43 6.20 -14.17 4.37
C MET A 43 5.31 -12.98 3.99
N LEU A 44 4.98 -12.09 4.93
CA LEU A 44 4.16 -10.91 4.65
C LEU A 44 4.90 -9.86 3.80
N VAL A 45 6.22 -9.77 3.93
CA VAL A 45 7.06 -8.90 3.08
C VAL A 45 7.17 -9.47 1.67
N ASP A 46 7.37 -10.78 1.54
CA ASP A 46 7.45 -11.46 0.24
C ASP A 46 6.13 -11.30 -0.54
N LYS A 47 4.98 -11.55 0.09
CA LYS A 47 3.66 -11.31 -0.52
C LYS A 47 3.46 -9.87 -0.98
N TRP A 48 4.01 -8.89 -0.25
CA TRP A 48 3.94 -7.49 -0.65
C TRP A 48 4.77 -7.23 -1.91
N TRP A 49 5.99 -7.81 -2.00
CA TRP A 49 6.84 -7.70 -3.17
C TRP A 49 6.27 -8.45 -4.38
N ASP A 50 5.63 -9.60 -4.19
CA ASP A 50 4.93 -10.32 -5.25
C ASP A 50 3.86 -9.43 -5.91
N ILE A 51 3.09 -8.69 -5.10
CA ILE A 51 2.09 -7.75 -5.60
C ILE A 51 2.75 -6.53 -6.25
N TYR A 52 3.79 -5.97 -5.63
CA TYR A 52 4.46 -4.76 -6.16
C TYR A 52 5.14 -5.02 -7.51
N ASN A 53 5.72 -6.22 -7.70
CA ASN A 53 6.42 -6.61 -8.92
C ASN A 53 5.46 -7.20 -9.98
N ASP A 54 4.17 -7.29 -9.69
CA ASP A 54 3.17 -7.75 -10.66
C ASP A 54 2.89 -6.64 -11.68
N GLU A 55 3.60 -6.69 -12.82
CA GLU A 55 3.44 -5.76 -13.95
C GLU A 55 2.00 -5.74 -14.51
N THR A 56 1.17 -6.74 -14.22
CA THR A 56 -0.24 -6.74 -14.65
C THR A 56 -1.07 -5.71 -13.88
N LEU A 57 -0.61 -5.32 -12.69
CA LEU A 57 -1.20 -4.28 -11.85
C LEU A 57 -0.69 -2.88 -12.19
N ASP A 58 0.32 -2.77 -13.05
CA ASP A 58 0.85 -1.48 -13.48
C ASP A 58 -0.25 -0.65 -14.12
N TYR A 59 -0.34 0.61 -13.68
CA TYR A 59 -1.23 1.57 -14.30
C TYR A 59 -0.72 1.91 -15.70
N LYS A 60 -1.39 1.39 -16.73
CA LYS A 60 -0.92 1.52 -18.12
C LYS A 60 -1.15 2.91 -18.73
N GLY A 61 -2.01 3.72 -18.12
CA GLY A 61 -2.52 4.94 -18.74
C GLY A 61 -3.24 4.65 -20.07
N GLU A 62 -4.16 5.51 -20.48
CA GLU A 62 -4.38 5.67 -21.91
C GLU A 62 -3.17 6.49 -22.44
N GLY A 63 -2.66 6.17 -23.63
CA GLY A 63 -1.30 6.55 -24.08
C GLY A 63 -1.00 8.05 -23.99
N GLU A 64 0.24 8.47 -24.23
CA GLU A 64 0.73 9.86 -24.12
C GLU A 64 -0.15 10.95 -24.80
N GLY A 65 -1.10 10.57 -25.67
CA GLY A 65 -2.15 11.45 -26.19
C GLY A 65 -3.24 11.88 -25.18
N ASP A 66 -3.48 11.10 -24.12
CA ASP A 66 -4.56 11.33 -23.15
C ASP A 66 -4.11 12.11 -21.91
N LEU A 67 -2.80 12.21 -21.63
CA LEU A 67 -2.27 13.12 -20.61
C LEU A 67 -2.42 14.59 -21.04
N ALA A 68 -2.31 14.89 -22.34
CA ALA A 68 -2.62 16.21 -22.89
C ALA A 68 -4.13 16.53 -22.83
N ALA A 69 -4.99 15.51 -22.79
CA ALA A 69 -6.43 15.66 -22.56
C ALA A 69 -6.78 15.75 -21.07
N ALA A 70 -6.03 15.08 -20.20
CA ALA A 70 -6.20 15.10 -18.74
C ALA A 70 -5.82 16.46 -18.12
N GLU A 71 -4.87 17.20 -18.68
CA GLU A 71 -4.62 18.60 -18.29
C GLU A 71 -5.76 19.56 -18.67
N LYS A 72 -6.70 19.14 -19.54
CA LYS A 72 -7.81 19.99 -20.02
C LYS A 72 -9.20 19.63 -19.53
N LEU A 73 -9.35 18.70 -18.56
CA LEU A 73 -10.67 18.35 -18.01
C LEU A 73 -10.68 18.31 -16.47
N ILE A 74 -11.00 19.45 -15.85
CA ILE A 74 -11.96 19.45 -14.72
C ILE A 74 -13.32 19.84 -15.32
N PRO A 75 -14.00 18.89 -15.98
CA PRO A 75 -15.35 18.58 -15.53
C PRO A 75 -15.64 17.09 -15.71
N LEU A 76 -15.87 16.38 -14.59
CA LEU A 76 -16.54 15.08 -14.62
C LEU A 76 -18.03 15.32 -14.87
N GLY A 77 -18.45 15.19 -16.13
CA GLY A 77 -19.84 14.91 -16.50
C GLY A 77 -20.93 15.75 -15.82
N GLY A 78 -20.71 17.06 -15.66
CA GLY A 78 -21.72 17.96 -15.07
C GLY A 78 -21.87 17.87 -13.55
N VAL A 79 -21.02 17.14 -12.83
CA VAL A 79 -21.02 17.11 -11.36
C VAL A 79 -19.85 17.92 -10.81
N VAL A 80 -20.18 19.01 -10.13
CA VAL A 80 -19.22 19.80 -9.35
C VAL A 80 -18.83 19.00 -8.12
N VAL A 81 -17.64 18.42 -8.12
CA VAL A 81 -17.05 17.78 -6.93
C VAL A 81 -16.51 18.88 -6.02
N ARG A 82 -17.11 19.06 -4.83
CA ARG A 82 -16.57 19.96 -3.80
C ARG A 82 -15.29 19.36 -3.24
N TYR A 83 -14.15 19.92 -3.63
CA TYR A 83 -12.87 19.67 -3.01
C TYR A 83 -12.88 20.23 -1.58
N VAL A 84 -12.75 19.36 -0.57
CA VAL A 84 -12.56 19.74 0.82
C VAL A 84 -11.11 19.40 1.21
N PRO A 85 -10.25 20.39 1.48
CA PRO A 85 -8.88 20.12 1.90
C PRO A 85 -8.87 19.45 3.28
N ALA A 86 -7.99 18.46 3.46
CA ALA A 86 -7.75 17.88 4.77
C ALA A 86 -7.14 18.95 5.70
N PRO A 87 -7.50 18.96 7.01
CA PRO A 87 -6.87 19.85 7.97
C PRO A 87 -5.36 19.59 8.04
N SER A 88 -4.59 20.67 8.22
CA SER A 88 -3.14 20.59 8.43
C SER A 88 -2.85 19.69 9.63
N ALA A 89 -1.96 18.72 9.46
CA ALA A 89 -1.41 17.97 10.58
C ALA A 89 -0.55 18.94 11.40
N ALA A 90 -1.01 19.28 12.60
CA ALA A 90 -0.27 20.05 13.59
C ALA A 90 0.64 19.13 14.42
#